data_AF-A0A947FTP9-F1
#
_entry.id   AF-A0A947FTP9-F1
#
_cell.length_a   1.000
_cell.length_b   1.000
_cell.length_c   1.000
_cell.angle_alpha   90.00
_cell.angle_beta   90.00
_cell.angle_gamma   90.00
#
_symmetry.space_group_name_H-M   'P 1'
#
loop_
_entity.id
_entity.type
_entity.pdbx_description
1 polymer ?
#
loop_
_entity_poly.entity_id
_entity_poly.type
_entity_poly.pdbx_seq_one_letter_code
_entity_poly.pdbx_strand_id
1 'polypeptide(L)'
;MSLQQTNFAEAPKAPPNVMIIFGSTGDLTSRKLIPALFHLFRADLLPDTFAVVGIGRKPLNDQSFCKHLGKKIREYVGDSF
;
A
#
# COMPACT_ATOMS: atom_id res chain seq x y z
N MET A 1 -11.81 -30.96 0.24
CA MET A 1 -10.68 -30.02 0.00
C MET A 1 -10.68 -29.04 1.15
N SER A 2 -9.87 -29.29 2.19
CA SER A 2 -9.84 -28.49 3.41
C SER A 2 -9.20 -27.14 3.08
N LEU A 3 -9.94 -26.04 3.27
CA LEU A 3 -9.36 -24.70 3.29
C LEU A 3 -8.49 -24.65 4.55
N GLN A 4 -7.19 -24.90 4.40
CA GLN A 4 -6.26 -24.57 5.45
C GLN A 4 -6.40 -23.07 5.72
N GLN A 5 -6.83 -22.78 6.94
CA GLN A 5 -7.02 -21.43 7.44
C GLN A 5 -5.63 -20.79 7.45
N THR A 6 -5.33 -19.98 6.44
CA THR A 6 -4.01 -19.35 6.31
C THR A 6 -3.80 -18.46 7.51
N ASN A 7 -2.92 -18.88 8.42
CA ASN A 7 -2.48 -18.03 9.51
C ASN A 7 -1.73 -16.85 8.88
N PHE A 8 -2.26 -15.64 9.03
CA PHE A 8 -1.69 -14.44 8.39
C PHE A 8 -0.24 -14.17 8.81
N ALA A 9 0.22 -14.77 9.93
CA ALA A 9 1.59 -14.67 10.41
C ALA A 9 2.61 -15.50 9.58
N GLU A 10 2.16 -16.49 8.81
CA GLU A 10 3.03 -17.38 8.02
C GLU A 10 2.79 -17.24 6.50
N ALA A 11 2.11 -16.18 6.08
CA ALA A 11 1.83 -15.96 4.67
C ALA A 11 3.15 -15.74 3.90
N PRO A 12 3.42 -16.50 2.82
CA PRO A 12 4.62 -16.26 2.02
C PRO A 12 4.54 -14.89 1.33
N LYS A 13 5.69 -14.23 1.17
CA LYS A 13 5.80 -12.99 0.36
C LYS A 13 5.18 -13.22 -1.02
N ALA A 14 4.42 -12.25 -1.51
CA ALA A 14 3.93 -12.29 -2.88
C ALA A 14 5.12 -12.28 -3.88
N PRO A 15 4.98 -12.89 -5.07
CA PRO A 15 6.01 -12.78 -6.11
C PRO A 15 6.21 -11.31 -6.52
N PRO A 16 7.38 -10.92 -7.06
CA PRO A 16 7.64 -9.56 -7.55
C PRO A 16 6.50 -9.02 -8.41
N ASN A 17 5.94 -7.86 -8.04
CA ASN A 17 4.79 -7.31 -8.72
C ASN A 17 4.69 -5.78 -8.56
N VAL A 18 3.87 -5.18 -9.41
CA VAL A 18 3.52 -3.76 -9.38
C VAL A 18 2.01 -3.64 -9.19
N MET A 19 1.58 -2.86 -8.19
CA MET A 19 0.18 -2.56 -7.95
C MET A 19 -0.21 -1.24 -8.62
N ILE A 20 -1.18 -1.29 -9.53
CA ILE A 20 -1.72 -0.09 -10.20
C ILE A 20 -3.00 0.35 -9.49
N ILE A 21 -3.03 1.59 -8.98
CA ILE A 21 -4.18 2.16 -8.27
C ILE A 21 -4.81 3.26 -9.11
N PHE A 22 -5.98 2.98 -9.68
CA PHE A 22 -6.84 4.01 -10.28
C PHE A 22 -7.56 4.79 -9.18
N GLY A 23 -7.59 6.12 -9.29
CA GLY A 23 -8.08 6.97 -8.20
C GLY A 23 -7.09 7.04 -7.04
N SER A 24 -5.79 7.05 -7.34
CA SER A 24 -4.71 7.04 -6.35
C SER A 24 -4.73 8.21 -5.35
N THR A 25 -5.42 9.31 -5.67
CA THR A 25 -5.60 10.46 -4.79
C THR A 25 -6.92 10.44 -3.98
N GLY A 26 -7.72 9.39 -4.14
CA GLY A 26 -9.04 9.25 -3.50
C GLY A 26 -8.97 8.87 -2.01
N ASP A 27 -10.11 8.97 -1.32
CA ASP A 27 -10.23 8.69 0.11
C ASP A 27 -9.83 7.25 0.45
N LEU A 28 -10.34 6.27 -0.32
CA LEU A 28 -10.07 4.86 -0.08
C LEU A 28 -8.57 4.55 -0.15
N THR A 29 -7.87 5.16 -1.09
CA THR A 29 -6.42 4.98 -1.24
C THR A 29 -5.68 5.45 0.00
N SER A 30 -5.97 6.66 0.48
CA SER A 30 -5.31 7.20 1.67
C SER A 30 -5.73 6.53 2.97
N ARG A 31 -7.00 6.17 3.12
CA ARG A 31 -7.58 5.66 4.37
C ARG A 31 -7.41 4.15 4.57
N LYS A 32 -7.27 3.39 3.48
CA LYS A 32 -7.23 1.91 3.54
C LYS A 32 -6.07 1.30 2.76
N LEU A 33 -5.94 1.61 1.47
CA LEU A 33 -4.99 0.88 0.62
C LEU A 33 -3.54 1.15 1.01
N ILE A 34 -3.13 2.41 1.10
CA ILE A 34 -1.75 2.76 1.46
C ILE A 34 -1.43 2.36 2.91
N PRO A 35 -2.31 2.58 3.92
CA PRO A 35 -2.11 2.03 5.26
C PRO A 35 -1.95 0.50 5.29
N ALA A 36 -2.75 -0.25 4.52
CA ALA A 36 -2.61 -1.71 4.45
C ALA A 36 -1.26 -2.12 3.83
N LEU A 37 -0.85 -1.48 2.73
CA LEU A 37 0.47 -1.72 2.13
C LEU A 37 1.61 -1.36 3.08
N PHE A 38 1.46 -0.30 3.88
CA PHE A 38 2.42 0.05 4.91
C PHE A 38 2.56 -1.04 5.98
N HIS A 39 1.45 -1.61 6.46
CA HIS A 39 1.49 -2.73 7.40
C HIS A 39 2.10 -4.00 6.78
N LEU A 40 1.79 -4.29 5.50
CA LEU A 40 2.40 -5.42 4.80
C LEU A 40 3.92 -5.23 4.61
N PHE A 41 4.35 -4.01 4.31
CA PHE A 41 5.77 -3.64 4.26
C PHE A 41 6.45 -3.86 5.62
N ARG A 42 5.85 -3.36 6.72
CA ARG A 42 6.40 -3.53 8.07
C ARG A 42 6.41 -4.98 8.57
N ALA A 43 5.50 -5.80 8.07
CA ALA A 43 5.42 -7.22 8.38
C ALA A 43 6.33 -8.11 7.50
N ASP A 44 7.13 -7.52 6.61
CA ASP A 44 7.97 -8.23 5.64
C ASP A 44 7.17 -9.19 4.72
N LEU A 45 5.96 -8.79 4.35
CA LEU A 45 5.05 -9.58 3.50
C LEU A 45 5.00 -9.09 2.05
N LEU A 46 5.66 -7.98 1.74
CA LEU A 46 5.84 -7.50 0.36
C LEU A 46 7.18 -7.99 -0.20
N PRO A 47 7.26 -8.28 -1.52
CA PRO A 47 8.54 -8.51 -2.17
C PRO A 47 9.41 -7.26 -2.15
N ASP A 48 10.73 -7.44 -2.05
CA ASP A 48 11.71 -6.35 -1.99
C ASP A 48 11.65 -5.44 -3.23
N THR A 49 11.19 -5.96 -4.36
CA THR A 49 11.01 -5.26 -5.64
C THR A 49 9.54 -4.91 -5.91
N PHE A 50 8.80 -4.51 -4.88
CA PHE A 50 7.41 -4.06 -5.00
C PHE A 50 7.34 -2.57 -5.38
N ALA A 51 6.39 -2.21 -6.25
CA ALA A 51 6.11 -0.82 -6.59
C ALA A 51 4.61 -0.53 -6.68
N VAL A 52 4.24 0.73 -6.45
CA VAL A 52 2.88 1.24 -6.65
C VAL A 52 2.88 2.28 -7.75
N VAL A 53 1.99 2.12 -8.74
CA VAL A 53 1.74 3.11 -9.78
C VAL A 53 0.37 3.72 -9.57
N GLY A 54 0.32 5.01 -9.26
CA GLY A 54 -0.92 5.73 -9.05
C GLY A 54 -1.43 6.39 -10.33
N ILE A 55 -2.68 6.15 -10.71
CA ILE A 55 -3.34 6.79 -11.85
C ILE A 55 -4.48 7.67 -11.35
N GLY A 56 -4.53 8.92 -11.81
CA GLY A 56 -5.55 9.88 -11.41
C GLY A 56 -5.67 11.05 -12.37
N ARG A 57 -6.73 11.85 -12.18
CA ARG A 57 -7.03 13.02 -13.02
C ARG A 57 -6.21 14.27 -12.64
N LYS A 58 -5.67 14.30 -11.43
CA LYS A 58 -4.88 15.44 -10.95
C LYS A 58 -3.45 15.33 -11.52
N PRO A 59 -2.90 16.40 -12.11
CA PRO A 59 -1.54 16.39 -12.63
C PRO A 59 -0.55 16.47 -11.46
N LEU A 60 -0.20 15.32 -10.89
CA LEU A 60 0.83 15.17 -9.87
C LEU A 60 2.03 14.46 -10.49
N ASN A 61 3.22 14.94 -10.18
CA ASN A 61 4.45 14.18 -10.41
C ASN A 61 4.74 13.26 -9.23
N ASP A 62 5.68 12.33 -9.37
CA ASP A 62 5.97 11.31 -8.36
C ASP A 62 6.28 11.92 -6.98
N GLN A 63 7.08 13.00 -6.94
CA GLN A 63 7.45 13.64 -5.69
C GLN A 63 6.23 14.26 -4.98
N SER A 64 5.37 14.95 -5.71
CA SER A 64 4.15 15.56 -5.15
C SER A 64 3.11 14.53 -4.78
N PHE A 65 3.02 13.42 -5.53
CA PHE A 65 2.17 12.28 -5.19
C PHE A 65 2.62 11.61 -3.88
N CYS A 66 3.92 11.29 -3.74
CA CYS A 66 4.47 10.72 -2.51
C CYS A 66 4.29 11.67 -1.31
N LYS A 67 4.50 12.98 -1.48
CA LYS A 67 4.23 13.97 -0.43
C LYS A 67 2.75 14.01 -0.05
N HIS A 68 1.85 13.96 -1.03
CA HIS A 68 0.40 13.97 -0.80
C HIS A 68 -0.03 12.76 0.02
N LEU A 69 0.40 11.55 -0.37
CA LEU A 69 0.10 10.32 0.35
C LEU A 69 0.76 10.29 1.73
N GLY A 70 2.04 10.68 1.83
CA GLY A 70 2.78 10.71 3.09
C GLY A 70 2.18 11.65 4.13
N LYS A 71 1.59 12.77 3.71
CA LYS A 71 0.85 13.64 4.63
C LYS A 71 -0.42 12.96 5.16
N LYS A 72 -1.21 12.39 4.25
CA LYS A 72 -2.49 11.76 4.60
C LYS A 72 -2.34 10.48 5.41
N ILE A 73 -1.35 9.66 5.09
CA ILE A 73 -1.21 8.34 5.74
C ILE A 73 -0.83 8.49 7.22
N ARG A 74 -0.07 9.53 7.60
CA ARG A 74 0.24 9.83 9.01
C ARG A 74 -1.03 10.00 9.85
N GLU A 75 -2.13 10.46 9.25
CA GLU A 75 -3.43 10.59 9.93
C GLU A 75 -4.05 9.21 10.25
N TYR A 76 -3.68 8.15 9.52
CA TYR A 76 -4.29 6.82 9.64
C TYR A 76 -3.40 5.78 10.32
N VAL A 77 -2.08 5.91 10.22
CA VAL A 77 -1.12 4.99 10.88
C VAL A 77 -0.42 5.62 12.09
N GLY A 78 -0.58 6.93 12.33
CA GLY A 78 -0.07 7.62 13.52
C GLY A 78 1.45 7.52 13.69
N ASP A 79 1.90 7.35 14.94
CA ASP A 79 3.32 7.26 15.34
C ASP A 79 4.04 6.03 14.77
N SER A 80 3.30 5.12 14.14
CA SER A 80 3.86 3.93 13.51
C SER A 80 4.48 4.19 12.14
N PHE A 81 4.32 5.40 11.57
CA PHE A 81 4.81 5.79 10.24
C PHE A 81 6.27 6.22 10.19
#